data_AF-A0A381Y385-F1
#
_entry.id   AF-A0A381Y385-F1
#
_cell.length_a   1.000
_cell.length_b   1.000
_cell.length_c   1.000
_cell.angle_alpha   90.00
_cell.angle_beta   90.00
_cell.angle_gamma   90.00
#
_symmetry.space_group_name_H-M   'P 1'
#
loop_
_entity.id
_entity.type
_entity.pdbx_description
1 polymer ?
#
loop_
_entity_poly.entity_id
_entity_poly.type
_entity_poly.pdbx_seq_one_letter_code
_entity_poly.pdbx_strand_id
1 'polypeptide(L)' 'MLKFRLYLLLVIGLFLTVPWFFFDTDLVSVFGMPIWAFYSLLFTFVYACFIYFLMEKYWGISAEDPHEEDK' A
#
# COMPACT_ATOMS: atom_id res chain seq x y z
N MET A 1 7.24 10.49 -17.28
CA MET A 1 7.85 9.30 -16.60
C MET A 1 7.53 9.20 -15.09
N LEU A 2 7.28 10.31 -14.39
CA LEU A 2 7.02 10.34 -12.94
C LEU A 2 5.77 9.53 -12.52
N LYS A 3 4.70 9.57 -13.32
CA LYS A 3 3.46 8.80 -13.13
C LYS A 3 3.70 7.28 -13.13
N PHE A 4 4.53 6.76 -14.06
CA PHE A 4 4.90 5.34 -14.11
C PHE A 4 5.68 4.90 -12.86
N ARG A 5 6.58 5.77 -12.36
CA ARG A 5 7.36 5.51 -11.15
C ARG A 5 6.48 5.45 -9.90
N LEU A 6 5.42 6.26 -9.85
CA LEU A 6 4.39 6.23 -8.80
C LEU A 6 3.60 4.93 -8.80
N TYR A 7 3.09 4.51 -9.97
CA TYR A 7 2.37 3.23 -10.09
C TYR A 7 3.26 2.04 -9.71
N LEU A 8 4.53 2.07 -10.12
CA LEU A 8 5.50 1.03 -9.80
C LEU A 8 5.78 0.98 -8.28
N LEU A 9 5.91 2.14 -7.62
CA LEU A 9 6.02 2.23 -6.15
C LEU A 9 4.77 1.70 -5.44
N LEU A 10 3.59 1.95 -6.00
CA LEU A 10 2.32 1.47 -5.44
C LEU A 10 2.20 -0.05 -5.54
N VAL A 11 2.55 -0.62 -6.69
CA VAL A 11 2.55 -2.08 -6.93
C VAL A 11 3.60 -2.78 -6.05
N ILE A 12 4.82 -2.23 -5.97
CA ILE A 12 5.85 -2.76 -5.06
C ILE A 12 5.41 -2.63 -3.61
N GLY A 13 4.82 -1.49 -3.23
CA GLY A 13 4.30 -1.26 -1.89
C GLY A 13 3.24 -2.29 -1.52
N LEU A 14 2.29 -2.55 -2.42
CA LEU A 14 1.26 -3.57 -2.26
C LEU A 14 1.85 -4.97 -2.11
N PHE A 15 2.84 -5.31 -2.94
CA PHE A 15 3.56 -6.58 -2.80
C PHE A 15 4.37 -6.65 -1.51
N LEU A 16 4.93 -5.57 -0.99
CA LEU A 16 5.71 -5.64 0.26
C LEU A 16 4.81 -5.71 1.50
N THR A 17 3.63 -5.10 1.45
CA THR A 17 2.71 -5.04 2.60
C THR A 17 1.78 -6.24 2.69
N VAL A 18 1.55 -6.98 1.61
CA VAL A 18 0.85 -8.25 1.71
C VAL A 18 1.78 -9.27 2.39
N PRO A 19 1.41 -9.79 3.57
CA PRO A 19 2.13 -10.90 4.18
C PRO A 19 1.95 -12.18 3.34
N TRP A 20 2.90 -12.47 2.44
CA TRP A 20 2.84 -13.64 1.54
C TRP A 20 3.02 -15.00 2.23
N PHE A 21 3.49 -15.01 3.48
CA PHE A 21 3.79 -16.22 4.22
C PHE A 21 2.75 -16.45 5.33
N PHE A 22 1.73 -17.26 5.03
CA PHE A 22 0.73 -17.74 6.00
C PHE A 22 0.71 -19.26 6.14
N PHE A 23 1.86 -19.92 5.97
CA PHE A 23 1.89 -21.38 5.81
C PHE A 23 1.69 -22.19 7.11
N ASP A 24 1.70 -21.58 8.30
CA ASP A 24 1.57 -22.33 9.58
C ASP A 24 0.85 -21.56 10.72
N THR A 25 0.15 -20.48 10.40
CA THR A 25 -0.46 -19.60 11.42
C THR A 25 -1.78 -20.11 12.01
N ASP A 26 -2.28 -21.26 11.53
CA ASP A 26 -3.48 -21.97 12.06
C ASP A 26 -3.27 -22.52 13.48
N LEU A 27 -2.01 -22.74 13.87
CA LEU A 27 -1.65 -23.34 15.16
C LEU A 27 -1.74 -22.36 16.33
N VAL A 28 -1.81 -21.05 16.05
CA VAL A 28 -1.79 -20.00 17.08
C VAL A 28 -3.05 -19.14 16.96
N SER A 29 -4.02 -19.41 17.84
CA SER A 29 -5.24 -18.62 17.99
C SER A 29 -5.11 -17.66 19.16
N VAL A 30 -5.36 -16.38 18.92
CA VAL A 30 -5.41 -15.32 19.93
C VAL A 30 -6.82 -14.75 19.94
N PHE A 31 -7.47 -14.75 21.11
CA PHE A 31 -8.82 -14.21 21.28
C PHE A 31 -9.90 -14.88 20.40
N GLY A 32 -9.69 -16.16 20.04
CA GLY A 32 -10.60 -16.91 19.15
C GLY A 32 -10.42 -16.61 17.65
N MET A 33 -9.44 -15.78 17.29
CA MET A 33 -9.07 -15.49 15.92
C MET A 33 -7.64 -15.97 15.63
N PRO A 34 -7.35 -16.41 14.41
CA PRO A 34 -6.00 -16.79 14.04
C PRO A 34 -5.05 -15.58 14.08
N ILE A 35 -3.81 -15.80 14.53
CA ILE A 35 -2.81 -14.74 14.71
C ILE A 35 -2.57 -13.94 13.41
N TRP A 36 -2.74 -14.58 12.25
CA TRP A 36 -2.62 -13.95 10.93
C TRP A 36 -3.56 -12.75 10.73
N ALA A 37 -4.72 -12.75 11.38
CA ALA A 37 -5.71 -11.68 11.24
C ALA A 37 -5.16 -10.37 11.83
N PHE A 38 -4.44 -10.46 12.95
CA PHE A 38 -3.81 -9.31 13.59
C PHE A 38 -2.66 -8.75 12.77
N TYR A 39 -1.81 -9.63 12.21
CA TYR A 39 -0.76 -9.19 11.28
C TYR A 39 -1.38 -8.50 10.07
N SER A 40 -2.40 -9.09 9.45
CA SER A 40 -3.09 -8.51 8.30
C SER A 40 -3.67 -7.13 8.60
N LEU A 41 -4.30 -6.96 9.77
CA LEU A 41 -4.85 -5.67 10.20
C LEU A 41 -3.75 -4.62 10.39
N LEU A 42 -2.64 -4.99 11.02
CA LEU A 42 -1.50 -4.09 11.24
C LEU A 42 -0.86 -3.66 9.91
N PHE A 43 -0.58 -4.61 9.01
CA PHE A 43 0.00 -4.32 7.70
C PHE A 43 -0.94 -3.47 6.82
N THR A 44 -2.25 -3.71 6.91
CA THR A 44 -3.26 -2.89 6.20
C THR A 44 -3.25 -1.46 6.72
N PHE A 45 -3.17 -1.26 8.03
CA PHE A 45 -3.09 0.08 8.62
C PHE A 45 -1.82 0.82 8.18
N VAL A 46 -0.67 0.15 8.22
CA VAL A 46 0.62 0.71 7.75
C VAL A 46 0.54 1.06 6.26
N TYR A 47 -0.06 0.21 5.44
CA TYR A 47 -0.25 0.47 4.02
C TYR A 47 -1.17 1.67 3.78
N ALA A 48 -2.27 1.80 4.53
CA ALA A 48 -3.15 2.95 4.43
C ALA A 48 -2.42 4.26 4.76
N CYS A 49 -1.60 4.28 5.83
CA CYS A 49 -0.75 5.43 6.16
C CYS A 49 0.27 5.73 5.05
N PHE A 50 0.87 4.70 4.46
CA PHE A 50 1.80 4.84 3.36
C PHE A 50 1.14 5.44 2.10
N ILE A 51 -0.07 4.98 1.77
CA ILE A 51 -0.87 5.53 0.66
C ILE A 51 -1.27 6.98 0.95
N TYR A 52 -1.70 7.30 2.17
CA TYR A 52 -2.00 8.67 2.57
C TYR A 52 -0.79 9.58 2.36
N PHE A 53 0.40 9.16 2.82
CA PHE A 53 1.64 9.91 2.65
C PHE A 53 2.02 10.09 1.17
N LEU A 54 1.86 9.04 0.36
CA LEU A 54 2.08 9.11 -1.09
C LEU A 54 1.09 10.07 -1.74
N MET A 55 -0.19 10.02 -1.39
CA MET A 55 -1.19 10.93 -1.94
C MET A 55 -0.86 12.37 -1.57
N GLU A 56 -0.55 12.68 -0.32
CA GLU A 56 -0.16 14.03 0.10
C GLU A 56 1.07 14.54 -0.65
N LYS A 57 2.12 13.72 -0.74
CA LYS A 57 3.39 14.11 -1.35
C LYS A 57 3.33 14.24 -2.88
N TYR A 58 2.52 13.42 -3.53
CA TYR A 58 2.47 13.33 -4.99
C TYR A 58 1.17 13.86 -5.60
N TRP A 59 0.29 14.46 -4.78
CA TRP A 59 -0.98 15.06 -5.23
C TRP A 59 -0.79 16.00 -6.42
N GLY A 60 0.22 16.90 -6.35
CA GLY A 60 0.50 17.87 -7.40
C GLY A 60 0.88 17.25 -8.75
N ILE A 61 1.52 16.07 -8.75
CA ILE A 61 1.93 15.37 -9.98
C ILE A 61 0.75 14.57 -10.57
N SER A 62 -0.22 14.18 -9.74
CA SER A 62 -1.44 13.53 -10.19
C SER A 62 -2.49 14.54 -10.69
N ALA A 63 -2.52 15.74 -10.11
CA ALA A 63 -3.43 16.83 -10.48
C ALA A 63 -2.93 17.67 -11.67
N GLU A 64 -1.67 17.47 -12.11
CA GLU A 64 -1.14 18.09 -13.31
C GLU A 64 -1.84 17.51 -14.55
N ASP A 65 -2.79 18.30 -15.04
CA ASP A 65 -3.55 18.10 -16.26
C ASP A 65 -2.58 18.12 -17.46
N PRO A 66 -2.60 17.15 -18.39
CA PRO A 66 -1.68 17.12 -19.53
C PRO A 66 -1.84 18.25 -20.57
N HIS A 67 -2.59 19.31 -20.25
CA HIS A 67 -3.16 20.23 -21.24
C HIS A 67 -2.60 21.66 -21.29
N GLU A 68 -1.49 21.97 -20.62
CA GLU A 68 -0.90 23.33 -20.62
C GLU A 68 0.55 23.44 -21.15
N GLU A 69 0.96 22.58 -22.10
CA GLU A 69 2.22 22.77 -22.86
C GLU A 69 1.99 23.01 -24.37
N ASP A 70 0.87 23.65 -24.74
CA ASP A 70 0.67 24.15 -26.11
C ASP A 70 -0.04 25.52 -26.10
N LYS A 71 0.69 26.55 -25.63
CA LYS A 71 0.42 27.97 -25.90
C LYS A 71 1.72 28.76 -26.00
#